data_AF-A0A952PQX8-F1
#
_entry.id   AF-A0A952PQX8-F1
#
_cell.length_a   1.000
_cell.length_b   1.000
_cell.length_c   1.000
_cell.angle_alpha   90.00
_cell.angle_beta   90.00
_cell.angle_gamma   90.00
#
_symmetry.space_group_name_H-M   'P 1'
#
loop_
_entity.id
_entity.type
_entity.pdbx_description
1 polymer ?
#
loop_
_entity_poly.entity_id
_entity_poly.type
_entity_poly.pdbx_seq_one_letter_code
_entity_poly.pdbx_strand_id
1 'polypeptide(L)'
;MGLEDEIQCIEGGQSHCSQCQQPLCVRKQVINLALGNVEAMLCLDCLGKDSDREPLDVLTGVKSYVLSRPCFKKEWVKYPDRTHCPQPQSCFSEACFEDDDQDE
;
A
#
# COMPACT_ATOMS: atom_id res chain seq x y z
N MET A 1 15.45 -22.61 -18.02
CA MET A 1 13.98 -22.47 -17.92
C MET A 1 13.75 -21.20 -17.14
N GLY A 2 13.47 -20.10 -17.85
CA GLY A 2 13.30 -18.78 -17.26
C GLY A 2 11.94 -18.71 -16.58
N LEU A 3 11.94 -18.44 -15.28
CA LEU A 3 10.77 -17.93 -14.57
C LEU A 3 10.71 -16.45 -14.93
N GLU A 4 10.11 -16.13 -16.08
CA GLU A 4 9.73 -14.76 -16.38
C GLU A 4 8.45 -14.50 -15.58
N ASP A 5 8.66 -13.94 -14.39
CA ASP A 5 7.72 -13.34 -13.45
C ASP A 5 6.59 -12.58 -14.18
N GLU A 6 5.51 -13.29 -14.52
CA GLU A 6 4.20 -12.69 -14.79
C GLU A 6 3.60 -12.20 -13.45
N ILE A 7 4.20 -11.17 -12.87
CA ILE A 7 3.52 -10.37 -11.84
C ILE A 7 2.49 -9.54 -12.60
N GLN A 8 1.28 -10.06 -12.68
CA GLN A 8 0.05 -9.37 -13.04
C GLN A 8 -0.14 -8.20 -12.06
N CYS A 9 0.49 -7.07 -12.37
CA CYS A 9 0.57 -5.92 -11.48
C CYS A 9 -0.78 -5.21 -11.44
N ILE A 10 -1.64 -5.65 -10.52
CA ILE A 10 -2.76 -4.91 -9.93
C ILE A 10 -3.93 -4.65 -10.91
N GLU A 11 -4.72 -5.70 -11.19
CA GLU A 11 -6.10 -5.53 -11.68
C GLU A 11 -7.07 -6.10 -10.63
N GLY A 12 -7.93 -5.25 -10.06
CA GLY A 12 -9.09 -5.70 -9.27
C GLY A 12 -8.86 -6.07 -7.79
N GLY A 13 -7.92 -5.41 -7.11
CA GLY A 13 -7.70 -5.62 -5.66
C GLY A 13 -8.94 -5.31 -4.81
N GLN A 14 -9.11 -6.03 -3.70
CA GLN A 14 -10.19 -5.77 -2.75
C GLN A 14 -10.18 -4.31 -2.29
N SER A 15 -11.33 -3.65 -2.41
CA SER A 15 -11.51 -2.24 -2.01
C SER A 15 -11.78 -2.06 -0.52
N HIS A 16 -11.91 -3.14 0.25
CA HIS A 16 -12.23 -3.13 1.67
C HIS A 16 -11.37 -4.16 2.42
N CYS A 17 -11.02 -3.84 3.66
CA CYS A 17 -10.28 -4.71 4.55
C CYS A 17 -11.09 -5.98 4.85
N SER A 18 -10.49 -7.15 4.64
CA SER A 18 -11.15 -8.44 4.89
C SER A 18 -11.55 -8.64 6.37
N GLN A 19 -10.89 -7.97 7.31
CA GLN A 19 -11.14 -8.10 8.75
C GLN A 19 -12.16 -7.09 9.29
N CYS A 20 -11.95 -5.80 9.00
CA CYS A 20 -12.72 -4.71 9.62
C CYS A 20 -13.61 -3.94 8.63
N GLN A 21 -13.61 -4.32 7.36
CA GLN A 21 -14.40 -3.70 6.28
C GLN A 21 -14.09 -2.21 6.05
N GLN A 22 -12.99 -1.67 6.58
CA GLN A 22 -12.53 -0.31 6.26
C GLN A 22 -12.09 -0.20 4.79
N PRO A 23 -12.34 0.93 4.12
CA PRO A 23 -11.96 1.11 2.72
C PRO A 23 -10.43 1.13 2.55
N LEU A 24 -9.98 0.49 1.47
CA LEU A 24 -8.59 0.40 1.07
C LEU A 24 -8.34 1.30 -0.14
N CYS A 25 -7.44 2.26 0.00
CA CYS A 25 -6.89 2.98 -1.14
C CYS A 25 -5.92 2.10 -1.92
N VAL A 26 -5.59 2.51 -3.14
CA VAL A 26 -4.66 1.76 -3.99
C VAL A 26 -3.28 1.64 -3.34
N ARG A 27 -2.78 2.67 -2.64
CA ARG A 27 -1.51 2.56 -1.88
C ARG A 27 -1.56 1.46 -0.80
N LYS A 28 -2.70 1.27 -0.11
CA LYS A 28 -2.90 0.14 0.83
C LYS A 28 -2.94 -1.21 0.11
N GLN A 29 -3.53 -1.27 -1.09
CA GLN A 29 -3.51 -2.49 -1.91
C GLN A 29 -2.08 -2.83 -2.34
N VAL A 30 -1.30 -1.84 -2.79
CA VAL A 30 0.12 -2.00 -3.13
C VAL A 30 0.92 -2.49 -1.93
N ILE A 31 0.68 -1.97 -0.72
CA ILE A 31 1.31 -2.46 0.51
C ILE A 31 0.98 -3.93 0.76
N ASN A 32 -0.29 -4.32 0.64
CA ASN A 32 -0.70 -5.72 0.80
C ASN A 32 0.02 -6.62 -0.20
N LEU A 33 0.06 -6.24 -1.47
CA LEU A 33 0.75 -7.01 -2.51
C LEU A 33 2.26 -7.09 -2.25
N ALA A 34 2.88 -6.00 -1.80
CA ALA A 34 4.29 -5.97 -1.44
C ALA A 34 4.61 -6.87 -0.23
N LEU A 35 3.64 -7.06 0.67
CA LEU A 35 3.70 -8.00 1.79
C LEU A 35 3.31 -9.45 1.40
N GLY A 36 2.88 -9.68 0.15
CA GLY A 36 2.43 -11.00 -0.32
C GLY A 36 0.96 -11.32 -0.05
N ASN A 37 0.18 -10.36 0.46
CA ASN A 37 -1.25 -10.51 0.73
C ASN A 37 -2.06 -10.33 -0.57
N VAL A 38 -2.26 -11.43 -1.30
CA VAL A 38 -3.03 -11.46 -2.56
C VAL A 38 -4.47 -11.93 -2.38
N GLU A 39 -4.74 -12.79 -1.38
CA GLU A 39 -6.06 -13.39 -1.16
C GLU A 39 -6.94 -12.57 -0.20
N ALA A 40 -6.32 -11.93 0.79
CA ALA A 40 -7.01 -11.15 1.81
C ALA A 40 -6.28 -9.83 2.06
N MET A 41 -6.83 -8.74 1.54
CA MET A 41 -6.25 -7.42 1.76
C MET A 41 -6.71 -6.85 3.11
N LEU A 42 -5.77 -6.24 3.83
CA LEU A 42 -5.97 -5.69 5.17
C LEU A 42 -5.68 -4.19 5.20
N CYS A 43 -6.38 -3.45 6.06
CA CYS A 43 -5.99 -2.08 6.37
C CYS A 43 -4.71 -2.06 7.21
N LEU A 44 -4.04 -0.90 7.31
CA LEU A 44 -2.82 -0.75 8.08
C LEU A 44 -3.00 -1.15 9.55
N ASP A 45 -4.16 -0.86 10.16
CA ASP A 45 -4.45 -1.28 11.53
C ASP A 45 -4.50 -2.79 11.70
N CYS A 46 -5.12 -3.49 10.74
CA CYS A 46 -5.20 -4.94 10.75
C CYS A 46 -3.85 -5.58 10.41
N LEU A 47 -3.07 -5.00 9.49
CA LEU A 47 -1.70 -5.43 9.20
C LEU A 47 -0.79 -5.26 10.42
N GLY A 48 -0.90 -4.13 11.11
CA GLY A 48 -0.15 -3.86 12.33
C GLY A 48 -0.45 -4.90 13.40
N LYS A 49 -1.74 -5.19 13.66
CA LYS A 49 -2.16 -6.23 14.61
C LYS A 49 -1.67 -7.62 14.22
N ASP A 50 -1.73 -7.98 12.93
CA ASP A 50 -1.31 -9.29 12.44
C ASP A 50 0.21 -9.49 12.55
N SER A 51 0.98 -8.42 12.37
CA SER A 51 2.45 -8.43 12.41
C SER A 51 3.06 -7.99 13.75
N ASP A 52 2.24 -7.75 14.79
CA ASP A 52 2.64 -7.17 16.08
C ASP A 52 3.49 -5.89 15.93
N ARG A 53 3.02 -4.97 15.07
CA ARG A 53 3.67 -3.68 14.75
C ARG A 53 2.66 -2.54 14.79
N GLU A 54 3.17 -1.34 15.02
CA GLU A 54 2.34 -0.15 14.86
C GLU A 54 1.96 0.04 13.38
N PRO A 55 0.73 0.46 13.06
CA PRO A 55 0.27 0.64 11.68
C PRO A 55 1.13 1.61 10.85
N LEU A 56 1.69 2.62 11.52
CA LEU A 56 2.61 3.59 10.91
C LEU A 56 3.93 2.93 10.51
N ASP A 57 4.47 2.03 11.34
CA ASP A 57 5.73 1.32 11.06
C ASP A 57 5.57 0.34 9.89
N VAL A 58 4.38 -0.27 9.76
CA VAL A 58 4.05 -1.09 8.58
C VAL A 58 4.09 -0.22 7.33
N LEU A 59 3.46 0.96 7.35
CA LEU A 59 3.45 1.88 6.22
C LEU A 59 4.86 2.32 5.84
N THR A 60 5.63 2.89 6.76
CA THR A 60 6.96 3.46 6.46
C THR A 60 7.97 2.37 6.11
N GLY A 61 7.90 1.21 6.76
CA GLY A 61 8.76 0.06 6.46
C GLY A 61 8.52 -0.52 5.08
N VAL A 62 7.26 -0.66 4.67
CA VAL A 62 6.91 -1.22 3.35
C VAL A 62 7.04 -0.18 2.24
N LYS A 63 6.79 1.11 2.51
CA LYS A 63 6.93 2.21 1.54
C LYS A 63 8.32 2.20 0.90
N SER A 64 9.38 2.11 1.70
CA SER A 64 10.76 2.03 1.19
C SER A 64 10.98 0.84 0.26
N TYR A 65 10.41 -0.33 0.59
CA TYR A 65 10.46 -1.51 -0.26
C TYR A 65 9.69 -1.30 -1.57
N VAL A 66 8.47 -0.78 -1.50
CA VAL A 66 7.62 -0.46 -2.66
C VAL A 66 8.32 0.50 -3.62
N LEU A 67 8.91 1.59 -3.10
CA LEU A 67 9.61 2.58 -3.91
C LEU A 67 10.92 2.03 -4.51
N SER A 68 11.53 1.01 -3.91
CA SER A 68 12.72 0.35 -4.46
C SER A 68 12.43 -0.65 -5.59
N ARG A 69 11.16 -1.01 -5.80
CA ARG A 69 10.75 -2.06 -6.76
C ARG A 69 9.96 -1.43 -7.91
N PRO A 70 10.47 -1.45 -9.16
CA PRO A 70 9.82 -0.78 -10.30
C PRO A 70 8.35 -1.20 -10.52
N CYS A 71 8.02 -2.48 -10.27
CA CYS A 71 6.67 -3.01 -10.41
C CYS A 71 5.65 -2.40 -9.44
N PHE A 72 6.04 -2.12 -8.19
CA PHE A 72 5.17 -1.50 -7.20
C PHE A 72 5.25 0.03 -7.29
N LYS A 73 6.45 0.59 -7.53
CA LYS A 73 6.67 2.02 -7.69
C LYS A 73 5.77 2.62 -8.77
N LYS A 74 5.68 1.99 -9.95
CA LYS A 74 4.86 2.50 -11.07
C LYS A 74 3.39 2.66 -10.70
N GLU A 75 2.87 1.80 -9.82
CA GLU A 75 1.46 1.86 -9.38
C GLU A 75 1.30 2.84 -8.21
N TRP A 76 2.30 2.91 -7.33
CA TRP A 76 2.33 3.86 -6.22
C TRP A 76 2.27 5.32 -6.68
N VAL A 77 3.09 5.68 -7.69
CA VAL A 77 3.20 7.08 -8.18
C VAL A 77 2.01 7.54 -9.02
N LYS A 78 1.13 6.62 -9.49
CA LYS A 78 -0.13 7.00 -10.17
C LYS A 78 -1.10 7.73 -9.25
N TYR A 79 -0.90 7.62 -7.94
CA TYR A 79 -1.73 8.25 -6.92
C TYR A 79 -0.83 9.16 -6.09
N PRO A 80 -0.39 10.31 -6.64
CA PRO A 80 0.65 11.15 -6.04
C PRO A 80 0.15 11.94 -4.82
N ASP A 81 -1.16 12.16 -4.70
CA ASP A 81 -1.70 13.07 -3.71
C ASP A 81 -2.89 12.51 -2.90
N ARG A 82 -3.23 13.25 -1.84
CA ARG A 82 -4.25 12.90 -0.85
C ARG A 82 -5.67 12.82 -1.43
N THR A 83 -5.95 13.41 -2.59
CA THR A 83 -7.30 13.40 -3.20
C THR A 83 -7.71 12.00 -3.65
N HIS A 84 -6.75 11.10 -3.88
CA HIS A 84 -6.97 9.70 -4.19
C HIS A 84 -7.15 8.80 -2.97
N CYS A 85 -6.98 9.35 -1.76
CA CYS A 85 -7.23 8.62 -0.52
C CYS A 85 -8.72 8.78 -0.13
N PRO A 86 -9.48 7.69 0.06
CA PRO A 86 -10.88 7.77 0.49
C PRO A 86 -11.00 8.24 1.95
N GLN A 87 -9.91 8.20 2.71
CA GLN A 87 -9.88 8.50 4.15
C GLN A 87 -8.60 9.25 4.55
N PRO A 88 -8.38 10.49 4.07
CA PRO A 88 -7.15 11.24 4.33
C PRO A 88 -7.06 11.81 5.75
N GLN A 89 -8.19 11.87 6.49
CA GLN A 89 -8.24 12.39 7.86
C GLN A 89 -8.07 11.30 8.94
N SER A 90 -8.36 10.05 8.61
CA SER A 90 -8.31 8.91 9.54
C SER A 90 -7.21 7.91 9.19
N CYS A 91 -6.22 8.33 8.41
CA CYS A 91 -5.09 7.52 7.96
C CYS A 91 -3.80 8.34 8.06
N PHE A 92 -2.64 7.68 7.99
CA PHE A 92 -1.32 8.29 8.07
C PHE A 92 -0.92 9.00 6.77
N SER A 93 -1.75 9.91 6.27
CA SER A 93 -1.52 10.53 4.97
C SER A 93 -0.27 11.39 4.94
N GLU A 94 0.11 12.05 6.03
CA GLU A 94 1.36 12.84 6.07
C GLU A 94 2.57 11.94 5.76
N ALA A 95 2.78 10.89 6.56
CA ALA A 95 3.84 9.90 6.31
C ALA A 95 3.70 9.16 4.96
N CYS A 96 2.47 8.95 4.48
CA CYS A 96 2.23 8.26 3.22
C CYS A 96 2.73 9.07 2.02
N PHE A 97 2.60 10.40 2.06
CA PHE A 97 2.91 11.33 0.96
C PHE A 97 4.18 12.19 1.20
N GLU A 98 4.84 12.08 2.35
CA GLU A 98 6.01 12.90 2.77
C GLU A 98 7.20 12.98 1.79
N ASP A 99 7.31 12.05 0.83
CA ASP A 99 8.40 11.97 -0.15
C ASP A 99 7.98 12.37 -1.58
N ASP A 100 6.67 12.58 -1.82
CA ASP A 100 6.15 12.98 -3.13
C ASP A 100 6.25 14.51 -3.35
N ASP A 101 6.54 15.29 -2.30
CA ASP A 101 6.68 16.77 -2.30
C ASP A 101 8.14 17.27 -2.46
N GLN A 102 9.12 16.39 -2.72
CA GLN A 102 10.52 16.79 -2.92
C GLN A 102 10.89 16.90 -4.41
N ASP A 103 10.33 17.90 -5.07
CA ASP A 103 10.87 18.50 -6.30
C ASP A 103 10.95 20.03 -6.11
N GLU A 104 12.06 20.50 -5.56
CA GLU A 104 12.63 21.84 -5.81
C GLU A 104 14.13 21.73 -6.12
#